data_AF-A0A3D3IQ63-F1
#
_entry.id   AF-A0A3D3IQ63-F1
#
_cell.length_a   1.000
_cell.length_b   1.000
_cell.length_c   1.000
_cell.angle_alpha   90.00
_cell.angle_beta   90.00
_cell.angle_gamma   90.00
#
_symmetry.space_group_name_H-M   'P 1'
#
loop_
_entity.id
_entity.type
_entity.pdbx_description
1 polymer ?
#
loop_
_entity_poly.entity_id
_entity_poly.type
_entity_poly.pdbx_seq_one_letter_code
_entity_poly.pdbx_strand_id
1 'polypeptide(L)'
;MKSFLVLVSGCILLFIFGIVGLYLYIRLTPPQPSWAPARLLGLYKPEIIGFQPFWLIGSGKDSYADDITTLAYFSLALQKDGTMRYEDNPGELEPGFAMLSSDLYAATLSAHRKKGTRLSLLVQNMNEDDILALIDTPQAHASKLVEEVAPIMQKHGFTDLNLDIESFNKASESARLQYVQFVKTVKEELTRLHLGTLTVELTPKSPVELHLIDLARIGEIADYLVLMAYDYHYAYSPVAGPVAPIGGVPTQAEYDVETALKETLRYVPASKVILGVPLYGYEWETLRGTPGSAVIPGSWQVATAGRVEDMLKRCPDCQQGFDSVAQEPYVVYPGETPGHFQQIFYENEEALRAKITLAEKYQLAGVALWALGYEGEGMLAPMTMYKNTVQYRGFGIKPAIRYTEIQPASLTLLPPTHALVGSIATMSGVVKKMGRRDEEYQVLEKTGPLVQGESVVAGADGTMTIEFPTQILLNADAWSELSFVDLLPPHVLILQKGGTVTYRLIHKDMPWSIRVLGTLVVLEAGELEVSVEGSQATVTLIEGKAIIGSIDAENVTSTYDLQEGQTARINDDAKTVSIH
;
A
#
# COMPACT_ATOMS: atom_id res chain seq x y z
N MET A 1 -27.04 -6.72 -69.53
CA MET A 1 -27.51 -7.88 -68.72
C MET A 1 -26.39 -8.84 -68.28
N LYS A 2 -25.46 -9.27 -69.15
CA LYS A 2 -24.39 -10.21 -68.76
C LYS A 2 -23.43 -9.69 -67.67
N SER A 3 -23.09 -8.41 -67.67
CA SER A 3 -22.18 -7.81 -66.68
C SER A 3 -22.79 -7.62 -65.29
N PHE A 4 -24.11 -7.47 -65.19
CA PHE A 4 -24.81 -7.33 -63.90
C PHE A 4 -24.92 -8.68 -63.17
N LEU A 5 -25.12 -9.77 -63.94
CA LEU A 5 -25.20 -11.12 -63.37
C LEU A 5 -23.85 -11.60 -62.79
N VAL A 6 -22.73 -11.19 -63.41
CA VAL A 6 -21.38 -11.52 -62.93
C VAL A 6 -21.05 -10.76 -61.64
N LEU A 7 -21.47 -9.49 -61.53
CA LEU A 7 -21.26 -8.71 -60.30
C LEU A 7 -22.07 -9.26 -59.12
N VAL A 8 -23.34 -9.59 -59.35
CA VAL A 8 -24.22 -10.16 -58.31
C VAL A 8 -23.73 -11.55 -57.89
N SER A 9 -23.29 -12.38 -58.85
CA SER A 9 -22.73 -13.71 -58.53
C SER A 9 -21.41 -13.62 -57.76
N GLY A 10 -20.56 -12.65 -58.09
CA GLY A 10 -19.32 -12.38 -57.36
C GLY A 10 -19.56 -11.90 -55.92
N CYS A 11 -20.54 -11.03 -55.69
CA CYS A 11 -20.93 -10.59 -54.35
C CYS A 11 -21.53 -11.72 -53.50
N ILE A 12 -22.35 -12.60 -54.11
CA ILE A 12 -22.91 -13.76 -53.41
C ILE A 12 -21.80 -14.75 -53.02
N LEU A 13 -20.84 -15.01 -53.91
CA LEU A 13 -19.68 -15.85 -53.61
C LEU A 13 -18.82 -15.28 -52.48
N LEU A 14 -18.52 -13.97 -52.50
CA LEU A 14 -17.79 -13.30 -51.42
C LEU A 14 -18.54 -13.35 -50.09
N PHE A 15 -19.87 -13.22 -50.11
CA PHE A 15 -20.70 -13.33 -48.91
C PHE A 15 -20.70 -14.75 -48.34
N ILE A 16 -20.80 -15.77 -49.20
CA ILE A 16 -20.73 -17.19 -48.80
C ILE A 16 -19.33 -17.53 -48.26
N PHE A 17 -18.26 -17.10 -48.92
CA PHE A 17 -16.89 -17.29 -48.43
C PHE A 17 -16.65 -16.54 -47.10
N GLY A 18 -17.24 -15.36 -46.92
CA GLY A 18 -17.21 -14.62 -45.66
C GLY A 18 -17.92 -15.36 -44.53
N ILE A 19 -19.10 -15.93 -44.79
CA ILE A 19 -19.86 -16.71 -43.80
C ILE A 19 -19.15 -18.03 -43.47
N VAL A 20 -18.63 -18.74 -44.47
CA VAL A 20 -17.90 -20.00 -44.26
C VAL A 20 -16.58 -19.74 -43.53
N GLY A 21 -15.87 -18.66 -43.88
CA GLY A 21 -14.66 -18.22 -43.18
C GLY A 21 -14.95 -17.84 -41.72
N LEU A 22 -16.04 -17.12 -41.46
CA LEU A 22 -16.49 -16.77 -40.12
C LEU A 22 -16.93 -18.01 -39.31
N TYR A 23 -17.64 -18.94 -39.95
CA TYR A 23 -18.06 -20.21 -39.34
C TYR A 23 -16.87 -21.10 -38.98
N LEU A 24 -15.88 -21.21 -39.88
CA LEU A 24 -14.64 -21.95 -39.63
C LEU A 24 -13.78 -21.26 -38.59
N TYR A 25 -13.69 -19.93 -38.60
CA TYR A 25 -13.03 -19.15 -37.56
C TYR A 25 -13.65 -19.44 -36.19
N ILE A 26 -14.97 -19.30 -36.04
CA ILE A 26 -15.69 -19.57 -34.77
C ILE A 26 -15.51 -21.03 -34.31
N ARG A 27 -15.43 -22.00 -35.23
CA ARG A 27 -15.25 -23.44 -34.91
C ARG A 27 -13.82 -23.82 -34.55
N LEU A 28 -12.82 -23.15 -35.15
CA LEU A 28 -11.41 -23.49 -35.01
C LEU A 28 -10.69 -22.62 -33.97
N THR A 29 -11.24 -21.47 -33.61
CA THR A 29 -10.76 -20.70 -32.46
C THR A 29 -11.43 -21.21 -31.19
N PRO A 30 -10.69 -21.40 -30.07
CA PRO A 30 -11.31 -21.66 -28.77
C PRO A 30 -12.36 -20.59 -28.47
N PRO A 31 -13.44 -20.91 -27.72
CA PRO A 31 -14.53 -19.98 -27.45
C PRO A 31 -13.94 -18.68 -26.89
N GLN A 32 -13.89 -17.67 -27.74
CA GLN A 32 -13.52 -16.34 -27.32
C GLN A 32 -14.65 -15.87 -26.40
N PRO A 33 -14.33 -15.21 -25.29
CA PRO A 33 -15.38 -14.65 -24.44
C PRO A 33 -16.24 -13.71 -25.29
N SER A 34 -17.55 -13.68 -24.99
CA SER A 34 -18.60 -13.03 -25.80
C SER A 34 -18.40 -11.54 -26.10
N TRP A 35 -17.36 -10.92 -25.55
CA TRP A 35 -16.96 -9.52 -25.74
C TRP A 35 -15.83 -9.29 -26.77
N ALA A 36 -15.27 -10.32 -27.41
CA ALA A 36 -14.19 -10.16 -28.40
C ALA A 36 -14.53 -9.21 -29.58
N PRO A 37 -15.76 -9.20 -30.15
CA PRO A 37 -16.14 -8.23 -31.18
C PRO A 37 -16.26 -6.79 -30.67
N ALA A 38 -16.63 -6.60 -29.39
CA ALA A 38 -16.75 -5.28 -28.77
C ALA A 38 -15.36 -4.66 -28.54
N ARG A 39 -14.34 -5.48 -28.19
CA ARG A 39 -12.95 -5.02 -28.10
C ARG A 39 -12.39 -4.54 -29.44
N LEU A 40 -12.79 -5.15 -30.56
CA LEU A 40 -12.46 -4.68 -31.91
C LEU A 40 -13.04 -3.29 -32.22
N LEU A 41 -14.09 -2.87 -31.50
CA LEU A 41 -14.70 -1.54 -31.59
C LEU A 41 -14.17 -0.57 -30.50
N GLY A 42 -13.15 -0.96 -29.74
CA GLY A 42 -12.62 -0.15 -28.63
C GLY A 42 -13.52 -0.09 -27.39
N LEU A 43 -14.55 -0.94 -27.31
CA LEU A 43 -15.44 -1.05 -26.15
C LEU A 43 -14.92 -2.12 -25.19
N TYR A 44 -14.93 -1.80 -23.90
CA TYR A 44 -14.50 -2.72 -22.85
C TYR A 44 -15.36 -2.57 -21.60
N LYS A 45 -15.43 -3.67 -20.83
CA LYS A 45 -15.95 -3.68 -19.47
C LYS A 45 -14.77 -3.65 -18.49
N PRO A 46 -14.92 -3.02 -17.32
CA PRO A 46 -13.86 -3.03 -16.31
C PRO A 46 -13.66 -4.44 -15.76
N GLU A 47 -12.42 -4.72 -15.40
CA GLU A 47 -12.07 -5.84 -14.55
C GLU A 47 -12.32 -5.48 -13.08
N ILE A 48 -12.90 -6.40 -12.32
CA ILE A 48 -13.08 -6.25 -10.88
C ILE A 48 -12.55 -7.54 -10.26
N ILE A 49 -11.35 -7.47 -9.68
CA ILE A 49 -10.74 -8.57 -8.96
C ILE A 49 -11.18 -8.47 -7.50
N GLY A 50 -11.76 -9.53 -6.95
CA GLY A 50 -12.00 -9.63 -5.52
C GLY A 50 -11.03 -10.64 -4.91
N PHE A 51 -10.13 -10.20 -4.04
CA PHE A 51 -9.24 -11.10 -3.31
C PHE A 51 -10.00 -11.71 -2.15
N GLN A 52 -10.03 -13.05 -2.10
CA GLN A 52 -10.66 -13.80 -1.03
C GLN A 52 -9.59 -14.56 -0.23
N PRO A 53 -9.19 -14.04 0.94
CA PRO A 53 -8.26 -14.69 1.84
C PRO A 53 -8.79 -16.02 2.36
N PHE A 54 -7.91 -17.00 2.52
CA PHE A 54 -8.30 -18.35 2.92
C PHE A 54 -8.95 -18.37 4.30
N TRP A 55 -8.54 -17.46 5.19
CA TRP A 55 -9.10 -17.29 6.53
C TRP A 55 -10.45 -16.57 6.55
N LEU A 56 -10.90 -16.02 5.42
CA LEU A 56 -12.22 -15.39 5.25
C LEU A 56 -13.16 -16.21 4.37
N ILE A 57 -12.76 -17.40 3.92
CA ILE A 57 -13.67 -18.28 3.18
C ILE A 57 -14.75 -18.80 4.14
N GLY A 58 -16.01 -18.52 3.80
CA GLY A 58 -17.17 -18.82 4.64
C GLY A 58 -17.56 -17.68 5.59
N SER A 59 -16.80 -16.57 5.61
CA SER A 59 -17.23 -15.31 6.20
C SER A 59 -17.61 -14.29 5.11
N GLY A 60 -18.38 -13.26 5.50
CA GLY A 60 -18.87 -12.25 4.57
C GLY A 60 -20.10 -12.70 3.77
N LYS A 61 -20.24 -12.19 2.54
CA LYS A 61 -21.39 -12.46 1.66
C LYS A 61 -21.37 -13.88 1.11
N ASP A 62 -22.56 -14.48 0.93
CA ASP A 62 -22.74 -15.82 0.34
C ASP A 62 -22.12 -15.94 -1.07
N SER A 63 -22.11 -14.86 -1.85
CA SER A 63 -21.51 -14.82 -3.17
C SER A 63 -21.16 -13.39 -3.59
N TYR A 64 -19.96 -13.23 -4.14
CA TYR A 64 -19.47 -11.97 -4.72
C TYR A 64 -19.63 -11.92 -6.24
N ALA A 65 -20.15 -12.98 -6.86
CA ALA A 65 -20.20 -13.13 -8.31
C ALA A 65 -21.00 -12.05 -9.03
N ASP A 66 -21.89 -11.32 -8.33
CA ASP A 66 -22.64 -10.20 -8.88
C ASP A 66 -21.81 -8.90 -8.82
N ASP A 67 -20.92 -8.77 -7.83
CA ASP A 67 -20.06 -7.60 -7.60
C ASP A 67 -18.75 -7.63 -8.42
N ILE A 68 -18.15 -8.82 -8.62
CA ILE A 68 -16.81 -8.95 -9.23
C ILE A 68 -16.81 -9.66 -10.59
N THR A 69 -15.76 -9.48 -11.39
CA THR A 69 -15.54 -10.24 -12.64
C THR A 69 -14.58 -11.40 -12.46
N THR A 70 -13.66 -11.30 -11.50
CA THR A 70 -12.65 -12.31 -11.18
C THR A 70 -12.55 -12.50 -9.67
N LEU A 71 -12.67 -13.75 -9.21
CA LEU A 71 -12.39 -14.14 -7.83
C LEU A 71 -10.94 -14.61 -7.74
N ALA A 72 -10.12 -13.92 -6.95
CA ALA A 72 -8.74 -14.29 -6.69
C ALA A 72 -8.63 -15.04 -5.37
N TYR A 73 -8.12 -16.27 -5.41
CA TYR A 73 -7.83 -17.05 -4.21
C TYR A 73 -6.56 -16.52 -3.55
N PHE A 74 -6.66 -15.94 -2.35
CA PHE A 74 -5.50 -15.54 -1.55
C PHE A 74 -5.35 -16.55 -0.40
N SER A 75 -4.32 -17.37 -0.33
CA SER A 75 -3.19 -17.50 -1.26
C SER A 75 -2.53 -18.86 -1.05
N LEU A 76 -1.53 -19.15 -1.88
CA LEU A 76 -0.56 -20.23 -1.63
C LEU A 76 0.85 -19.63 -1.47
N ALA A 77 1.65 -20.19 -0.57
CA ALA A 77 3.01 -19.70 -0.32
C ALA A 77 4.03 -20.29 -1.31
N LEU A 78 4.76 -19.42 -2.00
CA LEU A 78 5.85 -19.77 -2.91
C LEU A 78 7.19 -19.79 -2.16
N GLN A 79 7.94 -20.88 -2.27
CA GLN A 79 9.23 -21.04 -1.63
C GLN A 79 10.38 -20.55 -2.54
N LYS A 80 11.55 -20.33 -1.92
CA LYS A 80 12.77 -19.83 -2.56
C LYS A 80 13.31 -20.63 -3.76
N ASP A 81 12.85 -21.86 -3.98
CA ASP A 81 13.28 -22.73 -5.07
C ASP A 81 12.22 -22.88 -6.18
N GLY A 82 11.14 -22.10 -6.10
CA GLY A 82 10.02 -22.17 -7.03
C GLY A 82 8.98 -23.24 -6.69
N THR A 83 9.13 -23.98 -5.58
CA THR A 83 8.11 -24.93 -5.13
C THR A 83 7.03 -24.28 -4.26
N MET A 84 5.87 -24.91 -4.14
CA MET A 84 4.81 -24.46 -3.22
C MET A 84 5.01 -25.05 -1.83
N ARG A 85 4.69 -24.29 -0.77
CA ARG A 85 4.63 -24.82 0.60
C ARG A 85 3.29 -25.54 0.79
N TYR A 86 3.35 -26.87 0.93
CA TYR A 86 2.16 -27.70 1.14
C TYR A 86 1.91 -28.04 2.61
N GLU A 87 2.94 -28.01 3.45
CA GLU A 87 2.89 -28.35 4.86
C GLU A 87 3.71 -27.33 5.67
N ASP A 88 3.20 -26.94 6.84
CA ASP A 88 3.96 -26.12 7.80
C ASP A 88 4.74 -27.01 8.79
N ASN A 89 4.15 -28.15 9.15
CA ASN A 89 4.77 -29.20 9.95
C ASN A 89 4.53 -30.57 9.29
N PRO A 90 5.37 -31.59 9.55
CA PRO A 90 5.17 -32.92 8.96
C PRO A 90 3.77 -33.47 9.21
N GLY A 91 2.98 -33.62 8.14
CA GLY A 91 1.60 -34.11 8.18
C GLY A 91 0.52 -33.07 8.50
N GLU A 92 0.88 -31.79 8.66
CA GLU A 92 -0.04 -30.67 8.81
C GLU A 92 0.01 -29.80 7.55
N LEU A 93 -1.07 -29.83 6.77
CA LEU A 93 -1.19 -29.00 5.57
C LEU A 93 -1.09 -27.51 5.93
N GLU A 94 -0.36 -26.78 5.09
CA GLU A 94 -0.33 -25.32 5.12
C GLU A 94 -1.79 -24.80 5.01
N PRO A 95 -2.23 -23.85 5.85
CA PRO A 95 -3.64 -23.43 5.93
C PRO A 95 -4.27 -23.00 4.60
N GLY A 96 -3.53 -22.26 3.76
CA GLY A 96 -3.95 -21.90 2.42
C GLY A 96 -4.15 -23.15 1.55
N PHE A 97 -3.23 -24.10 1.56
CA PHE A 97 -3.40 -25.33 0.80
C PHE A 97 -4.55 -26.21 1.32
N ALA A 98 -4.73 -26.28 2.64
CA ALA A 98 -5.83 -27.00 3.28
C ALA A 98 -7.20 -26.44 2.87
N MET A 99 -7.36 -25.11 2.89
CA MET A 99 -8.61 -24.46 2.51
C MET A 99 -8.90 -24.62 1.01
N LEU A 100 -7.89 -24.49 0.14
CA LEU A 100 -8.04 -24.70 -1.30
C LEU A 100 -8.54 -26.13 -1.63
N SER A 101 -8.11 -27.09 -0.81
CA SER A 101 -8.46 -28.50 -0.94
C SER A 101 -9.82 -28.87 -0.31
N SER A 102 -10.49 -27.92 0.34
CA SER A 102 -11.75 -28.17 1.05
C SER A 102 -12.97 -28.24 0.11
N ASP A 103 -13.98 -29.02 0.52
CA ASP A 103 -15.28 -29.06 -0.17
C ASP A 103 -16.00 -27.70 -0.12
N LEU A 104 -15.80 -26.94 0.96
CA LEU A 104 -16.36 -25.60 1.13
C LEU A 104 -15.89 -24.66 0.01
N TYR A 105 -14.58 -24.61 -0.23
CA TYR A 105 -14.08 -23.73 -1.29
C TYR A 105 -14.36 -24.29 -2.68
N ALA A 106 -14.33 -25.62 -2.88
CA ALA A 106 -14.76 -26.23 -4.14
C ALA A 106 -16.19 -25.83 -4.53
N ALA A 107 -17.12 -25.75 -3.56
CA ALA A 107 -18.47 -25.26 -3.77
C ALA A 107 -18.48 -23.76 -4.16
N THR A 108 -17.68 -22.94 -3.49
CA THR A 108 -17.52 -21.50 -3.78
C THR A 108 -17.04 -21.27 -5.22
N LEU A 109 -15.98 -21.98 -5.64
CA LEU A 109 -15.44 -21.90 -7.01
C LEU A 109 -16.47 -22.37 -8.05
N SER A 110 -17.23 -23.42 -7.74
CA SER A 110 -18.31 -23.92 -8.62
C SER A 110 -19.42 -22.89 -8.80
N ALA A 111 -19.85 -22.23 -7.72
CA ALA A 111 -20.89 -21.20 -7.76
C ALA A 111 -20.46 -19.99 -8.61
N HIS A 112 -19.22 -19.51 -8.43
CA HIS A 112 -18.67 -18.40 -9.20
C HIS A 112 -18.53 -18.73 -10.69
N ARG A 113 -18.02 -19.92 -11.03
CA ARG A 113 -17.95 -20.37 -12.44
C ARG A 113 -19.32 -20.47 -13.11
N LYS A 114 -20.36 -20.95 -12.40
CA LYS A 114 -21.73 -21.00 -12.93
C LYS A 114 -22.29 -19.62 -13.27
N LYS A 115 -21.86 -18.58 -12.56
CA LYS A 115 -22.20 -17.18 -12.81
C LYS A 115 -21.25 -16.48 -13.81
N GLY A 116 -20.25 -17.19 -14.32
CA GLY A 116 -19.30 -16.67 -15.31
C GLY A 116 -18.17 -15.81 -14.72
N THR A 117 -17.98 -15.82 -13.40
CA THR A 117 -16.82 -15.20 -12.75
C THR A 117 -15.56 -15.98 -13.10
N ARG A 118 -14.49 -15.30 -13.51
CA ARG A 118 -13.18 -15.92 -13.72
C ARG A 118 -12.50 -16.21 -12.39
N LEU A 119 -11.57 -17.15 -12.39
CA LEU A 119 -10.84 -17.53 -11.19
C LEU A 119 -9.36 -17.22 -11.39
N SER A 120 -8.76 -16.57 -10.40
CA SER A 120 -7.32 -16.29 -10.32
C SER A 120 -6.72 -17.04 -9.13
N LEU A 121 -5.59 -17.72 -9.35
CA LEU A 121 -4.82 -18.38 -8.30
C LEU A 121 -3.67 -17.45 -7.93
N LEU A 122 -3.65 -16.94 -6.69
CA LEU A 122 -2.54 -16.11 -6.21
C LEU A 122 -1.50 -16.97 -5.48
N VAL A 123 -0.24 -16.77 -5.84
CA VAL A 123 0.92 -17.26 -5.11
C VAL A 123 1.71 -16.08 -4.55
N GLN A 124 2.17 -16.21 -3.31
CA GLN A 124 2.82 -15.11 -2.61
C GLN A 124 4.16 -15.48 -1.98
N ASN A 125 5.07 -14.51 -1.93
CA ASN A 125 6.27 -14.54 -1.11
C ASN A 125 6.64 -13.10 -0.70
N MET A 126 6.86 -12.90 0.59
CA MET A 126 7.17 -11.61 1.22
C MET A 126 8.46 -11.67 2.07
N ASN A 127 9.25 -12.75 1.97
CA ASN A 127 10.52 -12.89 2.67
C ASN A 127 11.68 -12.49 1.73
N GLU A 128 12.40 -11.43 2.08
CA GLU A 128 13.46 -10.85 1.23
C GLU A 128 14.55 -11.85 0.83
N ASP A 129 15.04 -12.68 1.76
CA ASP A 129 16.08 -13.67 1.48
C ASP A 129 15.57 -14.77 0.54
N ASP A 130 14.33 -15.24 0.76
CA ASP A 130 13.70 -16.23 -0.10
C ASP A 130 13.43 -15.68 -1.49
N ILE A 131 12.99 -14.42 -1.61
CA ILE A 131 12.76 -13.74 -2.89
C ILE A 131 14.08 -13.62 -3.69
N LEU A 132 15.17 -13.20 -3.04
CA LEU A 132 16.48 -13.11 -3.69
C LEU A 132 16.97 -14.48 -4.18
N ALA A 133 16.79 -15.53 -3.38
CA ALA A 133 17.11 -16.90 -3.78
C ALA A 133 16.20 -17.42 -4.91
N LEU A 134 14.92 -17.05 -4.91
CA LEU A 134 13.95 -17.39 -5.96
C LEU A 134 14.41 -16.86 -7.31
N ILE A 135 14.93 -15.65 -7.37
CA ILE A 135 15.36 -15.01 -8.62
C ILE A 135 16.82 -15.31 -9.01
N ASP A 136 17.61 -15.97 -8.16
CA ASP A 136 19.02 -16.28 -8.47
C ASP A 136 19.15 -17.28 -9.63
N THR A 137 18.21 -18.22 -9.73
CA THR A 137 18.09 -19.16 -10.87
C THR A 137 16.72 -18.99 -11.55
N PRO A 138 16.44 -17.82 -12.16
CA PRO A 138 15.08 -17.34 -12.35
C PRO A 138 14.28 -18.21 -13.33
N GLN A 139 14.89 -18.71 -14.40
CA GLN A 139 14.19 -19.58 -15.35
C GLN A 139 13.83 -20.94 -14.73
N ALA A 140 14.77 -21.57 -14.00
CA ALA A 140 14.54 -22.89 -13.42
C ALA A 140 13.45 -22.85 -12.35
N HIS A 141 13.52 -21.87 -11.45
CA HIS A 141 12.51 -21.69 -10.39
C HIS A 141 11.16 -21.25 -10.98
N ALA A 142 11.12 -20.41 -12.02
CA ALA A 142 9.88 -20.07 -12.71
C ALA A 142 9.22 -21.28 -13.39
N SER A 143 10.01 -22.11 -14.08
CA SER A 143 9.50 -23.37 -14.65
C SER A 143 9.00 -24.31 -13.57
N LYS A 144 9.68 -24.37 -12.43
CA LYS A 144 9.25 -25.18 -11.28
C LYS A 144 7.94 -24.68 -10.70
N LEU A 145 7.78 -23.37 -10.51
CA LEU A 145 6.53 -22.76 -10.08
C LEU A 145 5.38 -23.16 -11.02
N VAL A 146 5.55 -23.01 -12.33
CA VAL A 146 4.49 -23.34 -13.29
C VAL A 146 4.17 -24.85 -13.29
N GLU A 147 5.17 -25.72 -13.11
CA GLU A 147 4.96 -27.17 -12.94
C GLU A 147 4.06 -27.47 -11.73
N GLU A 148 4.29 -26.79 -10.60
CA GLU A 148 3.52 -27.01 -9.36
C GLU A 148 2.09 -26.47 -9.45
N VAL A 149 1.90 -25.26 -10.02
CA VAL A 149 0.58 -24.62 -10.04
C VAL A 149 -0.30 -25.09 -11.21
N ALA A 150 0.27 -25.56 -12.32
CA ALA A 150 -0.52 -25.97 -13.49
C ALA A 150 -1.59 -27.04 -13.17
N PRO A 151 -1.29 -28.13 -12.43
CA PRO A 151 -2.31 -29.10 -12.02
C PRO A 151 -3.40 -28.50 -11.14
N ILE A 152 -3.03 -27.58 -10.24
CA ILE A 152 -3.97 -26.88 -9.36
C ILE A 152 -4.91 -26.00 -10.21
N MET A 153 -4.34 -25.21 -11.11
CA MET A 153 -5.08 -24.34 -12.02
C MET A 153 -6.08 -25.14 -12.86
N GLN A 154 -5.64 -26.24 -13.46
CA GLN A 154 -6.49 -27.10 -14.28
C GLN A 154 -7.61 -27.78 -13.48
N LYS A 155 -7.29 -28.33 -12.30
CA LYS A 155 -8.26 -29.01 -11.43
C LYS A 155 -9.39 -28.08 -11.00
N HIS A 156 -9.04 -26.86 -10.59
CA HIS A 156 -9.98 -25.91 -10.01
C HIS A 156 -10.56 -24.93 -11.06
N GLY A 157 -10.01 -24.91 -12.28
CA GLY A 157 -10.44 -24.03 -13.37
C GLY A 157 -9.98 -22.59 -13.19
N PHE A 158 -8.81 -22.37 -12.58
CA PHE A 158 -8.16 -21.06 -12.58
C PHE A 158 -7.66 -20.75 -13.99
N THR A 159 -7.91 -19.51 -14.42
CA THR A 159 -7.55 -19.01 -15.76
C THR A 159 -6.62 -17.79 -15.69
N ASP A 160 -6.11 -17.51 -14.50
CA ASP A 160 -5.14 -16.46 -14.22
C ASP A 160 -4.22 -16.96 -13.10
N LEU A 161 -2.92 -16.78 -13.27
CA LEU A 161 -1.94 -16.90 -12.20
C LEU A 161 -1.59 -15.48 -11.76
N ASN A 162 -1.75 -15.22 -10.47
CA ASN A 162 -1.40 -13.94 -9.86
C ASN A 162 -0.13 -14.10 -9.00
N LEU A 163 0.89 -13.29 -9.28
CA LEU A 163 2.15 -13.29 -8.54
C LEU A 163 2.21 -12.09 -7.59
N ASP A 164 2.24 -12.38 -6.30
CA ASP A 164 2.38 -11.40 -5.24
C ASP A 164 3.74 -11.56 -4.54
N ILE A 165 4.77 -10.97 -5.16
CA ILE A 165 6.17 -11.09 -4.70
C ILE A 165 6.59 -9.74 -4.13
N GLU A 166 6.48 -9.59 -2.82
CA GLU A 166 6.63 -8.32 -2.12
C GLU A 166 8.03 -8.14 -1.55
N SER A 167 8.81 -7.28 -2.20
CA SER A 167 10.10 -6.79 -1.71
C SER A 167 10.03 -5.27 -1.53
N PHE A 168 10.38 -4.82 -0.33
CA PHE A 168 10.36 -3.41 0.09
C PHE A 168 11.75 -2.79 0.16
N ASN A 169 12.79 -3.60 -0.08
CA ASN A 169 14.16 -3.13 -0.13
C ASN A 169 14.53 -2.57 -1.51
N LYS A 170 15.49 -1.65 -1.52
CA LYS A 170 16.16 -1.25 -2.77
C LYS A 170 16.84 -2.46 -3.40
N ALA A 171 16.59 -2.69 -4.68
CA ALA A 171 17.12 -3.80 -5.44
C ALA A 171 18.21 -3.33 -6.42
N SER A 172 19.27 -4.12 -6.54
CA SER A 172 20.29 -3.89 -7.59
C SER A 172 19.69 -4.07 -8.99
N GLU A 173 20.25 -3.43 -10.01
CA GLU A 173 19.80 -3.64 -11.40
C GLU A 173 19.88 -5.12 -11.81
N SER A 174 20.86 -5.88 -11.30
CA SER A 174 20.95 -7.32 -11.54
C SER A 174 19.74 -8.08 -10.99
N ALA A 175 19.36 -7.81 -9.73
CA ALA A 175 18.20 -8.45 -9.10
C ALA A 175 16.90 -8.11 -9.84
N ARG A 176 16.73 -6.84 -10.26
CA ARG A 176 15.58 -6.39 -11.05
C ARG A 176 15.51 -7.13 -12.40
N LEU A 177 16.63 -7.29 -13.10
CA LEU A 177 16.70 -8.04 -14.37
C LEU A 177 16.42 -9.54 -14.18
N GLN A 178 16.90 -10.13 -13.09
CA GLN A 178 16.62 -11.52 -12.72
C GLN A 178 15.13 -11.74 -12.45
N TYR A 179 14.47 -10.83 -11.72
CA TYR A 179 13.03 -10.88 -11.50
C TYR A 179 12.24 -10.72 -12.81
N VAL A 180 12.65 -9.81 -13.70
CA VAL A 180 12.07 -9.70 -15.06
C VAL A 180 12.18 -11.03 -15.82
N GLN A 181 13.32 -11.72 -15.73
CA GLN A 181 13.51 -13.02 -16.37
C GLN A 181 12.63 -14.12 -15.74
N PHE A 182 12.44 -14.10 -14.42
CA PHE A 182 11.52 -15.00 -13.72
C PHE A 182 10.10 -14.82 -14.24
N VAL A 183 9.55 -13.60 -14.20
CA VAL A 183 8.17 -13.28 -14.63
C VAL A 183 7.98 -13.58 -16.12
N LYS A 184 8.97 -13.28 -16.96
CA LYS A 184 8.94 -13.63 -18.39
C LYS A 184 8.81 -15.14 -18.61
N THR A 185 9.59 -15.93 -17.89
CA THR A 185 9.57 -17.40 -18.02
C THR A 185 8.22 -17.96 -17.57
N VAL A 186 7.66 -17.45 -16.46
CA VAL A 186 6.29 -17.80 -16.02
C VAL A 186 5.28 -17.52 -17.13
N LYS A 187 5.31 -16.32 -17.74
CA LYS A 187 4.39 -15.95 -18.82
C LYS A 187 4.50 -16.87 -20.04
N GLU A 188 5.72 -17.19 -20.46
CA GLU A 188 5.99 -18.06 -21.61
C GLU A 188 5.43 -19.47 -21.36
N GLU A 189 5.64 -20.03 -20.17
CA GLU A 189 5.15 -21.34 -19.79
C GLU A 189 3.61 -21.40 -19.65
N LEU A 190 2.98 -20.40 -19.02
CA LEU A 190 1.52 -20.28 -18.97
C LEU A 190 0.90 -20.22 -20.38
N THR A 191 1.55 -19.49 -21.29
CA THR A 191 1.12 -19.37 -22.69
C THR A 191 1.26 -20.71 -23.41
N ARG A 192 2.40 -21.40 -23.25
CA ARG A 192 2.69 -22.71 -23.84
C ARG A 192 1.70 -23.77 -23.38
N LEU A 193 1.28 -23.72 -22.12
CA LEU A 193 0.34 -24.66 -21.50
C LEU A 193 -1.13 -24.24 -21.64
N HIS A 194 -1.42 -23.08 -22.24
CA HIS A 194 -2.76 -22.50 -22.37
C HIS A 194 -3.49 -22.34 -21.02
N LEU A 195 -2.77 -21.92 -19.99
CA LEU A 195 -3.29 -21.77 -18.62
C LEU A 195 -3.96 -20.41 -18.33
N GLY A 196 -3.85 -19.46 -19.25
CA GLY A 196 -4.57 -18.19 -19.19
C GLY A 196 -3.68 -16.97 -19.04
N THR A 197 -4.06 -16.05 -18.16
CA THR A 197 -3.37 -14.76 -17.96
C THR A 197 -2.37 -14.80 -16.81
N LEU A 198 -1.48 -13.81 -16.81
CA LEU A 198 -0.54 -13.51 -15.74
C LEU A 198 -0.84 -12.11 -15.18
N THR A 199 -1.14 -12.06 -13.89
CA THR A 199 -1.28 -10.83 -13.10
C THR A 199 -0.07 -10.71 -12.15
N VAL A 200 0.43 -9.50 -11.96
CA VAL A 200 1.53 -9.22 -11.01
C VAL A 200 1.11 -8.07 -10.09
N GLU A 201 1.26 -8.28 -8.79
CA GLU A 201 1.01 -7.25 -7.78
C GLU A 201 2.17 -6.25 -7.70
N LEU A 202 1.85 -4.98 -7.49
CA LEU A 202 2.80 -3.89 -7.30
C LEU A 202 2.57 -3.30 -5.92
N THR A 203 3.63 -3.23 -5.09
CA THR A 203 3.59 -2.46 -3.84
C THR A 203 3.34 -0.98 -4.13
N PRO A 204 2.73 -0.22 -3.20
CA PRO A 204 2.34 1.18 -3.45
C PRO A 204 3.49 2.06 -3.92
N LYS A 205 4.72 1.77 -3.47
CA LYS A 205 5.93 2.53 -3.77
C LYS A 205 6.75 2.01 -4.95
N SER A 206 6.42 0.85 -5.51
CA SER A 206 7.07 0.31 -6.73
C SER A 206 7.17 1.33 -7.90
N PRO A 207 6.21 2.27 -8.09
CA PRO A 207 6.33 3.28 -9.15
C PRO A 207 7.36 4.38 -8.94
N VAL A 208 7.83 4.57 -7.71
CA VAL A 208 8.69 5.72 -7.33
C VAL A 208 9.99 5.32 -6.65
N GLU A 209 10.09 4.10 -6.14
CA GLU A 209 11.29 3.56 -5.49
C GLU A 209 11.92 2.44 -6.33
N LEU A 210 13.25 2.29 -6.21
CA LEU A 210 14.03 1.27 -6.94
C LEU A 210 13.97 -0.09 -6.24
N HIS A 211 12.76 -0.59 -6.02
CA HIS A 211 12.54 -1.95 -5.52
C HIS A 211 12.73 -2.98 -6.64
N LEU A 212 12.38 -4.23 -6.34
CA LEU A 212 12.58 -5.38 -7.23
C LEU A 212 11.89 -5.25 -8.59
N ILE A 213 10.73 -4.60 -8.63
CA ILE A 213 9.88 -4.54 -9.83
C ILE A 213 10.37 -3.47 -10.81
N ASP A 214 10.66 -3.89 -12.05
CA ASP A 214 10.86 -2.97 -13.17
C ASP A 214 9.54 -2.77 -13.93
N LEU A 215 8.84 -1.67 -13.65
CA LEU A 215 7.52 -1.40 -14.23
C LEU A 215 7.48 -1.44 -15.75
N ALA A 216 8.51 -0.92 -16.42
CA ALA A 216 8.54 -0.87 -17.88
C ALA A 216 8.64 -2.28 -18.46
N ARG A 217 9.58 -3.08 -17.96
CA ARG A 217 9.82 -4.44 -18.46
C ARG A 217 8.69 -5.40 -18.06
N ILE A 218 8.23 -5.33 -16.81
CA ILE A 218 7.13 -6.16 -16.31
C ILE A 218 5.80 -5.78 -16.97
N GLY A 219 5.55 -4.49 -17.23
CA GLY A 219 4.37 -4.01 -17.96
C GLY A 219 4.28 -4.49 -19.41
N GLU A 220 5.39 -4.86 -20.04
CA GLU A 220 5.39 -5.51 -21.36
C GLU A 220 4.96 -7.00 -21.28
N ILE A 221 5.33 -7.68 -20.18
CA ILE A 221 5.17 -9.12 -20.00
C ILE A 221 3.78 -9.49 -19.46
N ALA A 222 3.36 -8.87 -18.35
CA ALA A 222 2.12 -9.22 -17.66
C ALA A 222 0.88 -8.81 -18.46
N ASP A 223 -0.23 -9.53 -18.28
CA ASP A 223 -1.52 -9.14 -18.86
C ASP A 223 -2.16 -8.01 -18.04
N TYR A 224 -2.06 -8.10 -16.71
CA TYR A 224 -2.49 -7.06 -15.77
C TYR A 224 -1.43 -6.81 -14.71
N LEU A 225 -1.39 -5.57 -14.21
CA LEU A 225 -0.67 -5.18 -13.00
C LEU A 225 -1.68 -4.60 -12.02
N VAL A 226 -1.71 -5.14 -10.80
CA VAL A 226 -2.53 -4.59 -9.72
C VAL A 226 -1.64 -3.67 -8.89
N LEU A 227 -1.95 -2.38 -8.88
CA LEU A 227 -1.27 -1.42 -8.01
C LEU A 227 -1.95 -1.45 -6.65
N MET A 228 -1.31 -2.03 -5.63
CA MET A 228 -1.78 -2.05 -4.24
C MET A 228 -1.68 -0.65 -3.64
N ALA A 229 -2.57 0.25 -4.07
CA ALA A 229 -2.54 1.66 -3.76
C ALA A 229 -3.18 1.93 -2.39
N TYR A 230 -2.64 1.31 -1.35
CA TYR A 230 -3.05 1.43 0.05
C TYR A 230 -1.85 1.23 0.99
N ASP A 231 -2.10 1.27 2.30
CA ASP A 231 -1.08 1.25 3.37
C ASP A 231 -0.10 2.44 3.34
N TYR A 232 -0.59 3.62 2.95
CA TYR A 232 0.16 4.88 3.06
C TYR A 232 0.25 5.35 4.52
N HIS A 233 -0.82 5.15 5.29
CA HIS A 233 -0.78 5.04 6.74
C HIS A 233 -1.19 3.62 7.13
N TYR A 234 -0.39 2.97 7.96
CA TYR A 234 -0.51 1.56 8.30
C TYR A 234 -0.34 1.33 9.80
N ALA A 235 -0.42 0.07 10.23
CA ALA A 235 -0.27 -0.36 11.62
C ALA A 235 0.81 0.41 12.42
N TYR A 236 2.01 0.55 11.87
CA TYR A 236 3.15 1.15 12.57
C TYR A 236 3.35 2.64 12.25
N SER A 237 2.38 3.28 11.59
CA SER A 237 2.47 4.69 11.25
C SER A 237 2.65 5.55 12.49
N PRO A 238 3.51 6.57 12.41
CA PRO A 238 3.84 7.41 13.55
C PRO A 238 2.75 8.44 13.88
N VAL A 239 1.88 8.70 12.92
CA VAL A 239 0.67 9.52 13.00
C VAL A 239 -0.51 8.71 12.43
N ALA A 240 -1.71 8.94 12.96
CA ALA A 240 -2.93 8.38 12.38
C ALA A 240 -3.19 9.06 11.03
N GLY A 241 -3.79 8.37 10.07
CA GLY A 241 -4.11 9.03 8.80
C GLY A 241 -4.75 8.12 7.76
N PRO A 242 -5.12 8.68 6.59
CA PRO A 242 -5.77 7.97 5.50
C PRO A 242 -4.92 6.80 5.00
N VAL A 243 -5.54 5.65 4.78
CA VAL A 243 -4.84 4.40 4.42
C VAL A 243 -4.52 4.35 2.94
N ALA A 244 -5.35 4.95 2.09
CA ALA A 244 -5.24 5.06 0.65
C ALA A 244 -5.65 6.48 0.20
N PRO A 245 -4.94 7.56 0.56
CA PRO A 245 -5.32 8.91 0.13
C PRO A 245 -5.32 9.04 -1.40
N ILE A 246 -6.44 9.48 -2.03
CA ILE A 246 -6.51 9.72 -3.48
C ILE A 246 -5.62 10.90 -3.89
N GLY A 247 -5.67 11.97 -3.11
CA GLY A 247 -4.93 13.19 -3.36
C GLY A 247 -4.32 13.75 -2.09
N GLY A 248 -3.73 14.92 -2.22
CA GLY A 248 -3.09 15.62 -1.10
C GLY A 248 -1.61 15.84 -1.31
N VAL A 249 -0.98 15.26 -2.32
CA VAL A 249 0.40 15.59 -2.69
C VAL A 249 0.48 16.87 -3.53
N PRO A 250 1.45 17.77 -3.27
CA PRO A 250 2.34 17.87 -2.12
C PRO A 250 1.80 18.92 -1.15
N THR A 251 0.56 18.85 -0.69
CA THR A 251 -0.06 19.87 0.20
C THR A 251 -0.30 19.34 1.60
N GLN A 252 -0.92 18.18 1.72
CA GLN A 252 -1.33 17.51 2.95
C GLN A 252 -0.79 16.06 3.04
N ALA A 253 -0.18 15.54 1.97
CA ALA A 253 0.48 14.25 1.95
C ALA A 253 1.78 14.33 1.12
N GLU A 254 2.71 13.39 1.35
CA GLU A 254 3.96 13.30 0.58
C GLU A 254 3.86 12.37 -0.63
N TYR A 255 3.09 11.28 -0.50
CA TYR A 255 2.82 10.32 -1.55
C TYR A 255 1.37 9.83 -1.44
N ASP A 256 0.68 9.69 -2.57
CA ASP A 256 -0.74 9.36 -2.64
C ASP A 256 -1.06 8.41 -3.81
N VAL A 257 -2.30 7.94 -3.86
CA VAL A 257 -2.78 6.98 -4.88
C VAL A 257 -2.74 7.56 -6.28
N GLU A 258 -3.18 8.81 -6.48
CA GLU A 258 -3.17 9.40 -7.81
C GLU A 258 -1.74 9.62 -8.33
N THR A 259 -0.78 9.95 -7.46
CA THR A 259 0.65 10.07 -7.80
C THR A 259 1.24 8.72 -8.18
N ALA A 260 1.03 7.68 -7.37
CA ALA A 260 1.46 6.31 -7.67
C ALA A 260 0.91 5.83 -9.02
N LEU A 261 -0.36 6.12 -9.28
CA LEU A 261 -1.03 5.78 -10.52
C LEU A 261 -0.44 6.53 -11.71
N LYS A 262 -0.26 7.86 -11.61
CA LYS A 262 0.34 8.67 -12.68
C LYS A 262 1.72 8.15 -13.06
N GLU A 263 2.56 7.85 -12.07
CA GLU A 263 3.90 7.30 -12.34
C GLU A 263 3.83 5.91 -12.98
N THR A 264 2.93 5.05 -12.52
CA THR A 264 2.70 3.73 -13.16
C THR A 264 2.33 3.88 -14.64
N LEU A 265 1.42 4.81 -14.96
CA LEU A 265 0.92 5.06 -16.31
C LEU A 265 1.96 5.67 -17.27
N ARG A 266 3.11 6.14 -16.77
CA ARG A 266 4.24 6.55 -17.62
C ARG A 266 4.91 5.35 -18.29
N TYR A 267 4.83 4.18 -17.66
CA TYR A 267 5.51 2.96 -18.09
C TYR A 267 4.55 1.90 -18.61
N VAL A 268 3.34 1.83 -18.03
CA VAL A 268 2.37 0.75 -18.26
C VAL A 268 1.10 1.30 -18.90
N PRO A 269 0.59 0.71 -20.00
CA PRO A 269 -0.69 1.12 -20.57
C PRO A 269 -1.83 1.01 -19.56
N ALA A 270 -2.68 2.03 -19.47
CA ALA A 270 -3.86 2.05 -18.59
C ALA A 270 -4.74 0.79 -18.73
N SER A 271 -4.81 0.22 -19.93
CA SER A 271 -5.56 -1.00 -20.22
C SER A 271 -5.05 -2.27 -19.53
N LYS A 272 -3.86 -2.23 -18.90
CA LYS A 272 -3.28 -3.30 -18.09
C LYS A 272 -3.28 -2.99 -16.58
N VAL A 273 -3.44 -1.73 -16.19
CA VAL A 273 -3.36 -1.32 -14.78
C VAL A 273 -4.71 -1.52 -14.10
N ILE A 274 -4.71 -2.23 -12.97
CA ILE A 274 -5.85 -2.41 -12.07
C ILE A 274 -5.54 -1.67 -10.77
N LEU A 275 -6.46 -0.82 -10.31
CA LEU A 275 -6.28 -0.08 -9.06
C LEU A 275 -6.70 -0.94 -7.86
N GLY A 276 -5.77 -1.30 -6.99
CA GLY A 276 -6.05 -1.91 -5.70
C GLY A 276 -6.74 -0.92 -4.76
N VAL A 277 -7.79 -1.39 -4.08
CA VAL A 277 -8.63 -0.62 -3.16
C VAL A 277 -8.80 -1.44 -1.87
N PRO A 278 -8.45 -0.89 -0.70
CA PRO A 278 -8.64 -1.59 0.56
C PRO A 278 -10.12 -1.60 0.95
N LEU A 279 -10.55 -2.63 1.68
CA LEU A 279 -11.85 -2.76 2.32
C LEU A 279 -11.74 -2.62 3.86
N TYR A 280 -10.66 -1.98 4.30
CA TYR A 280 -10.30 -1.77 5.69
C TYR A 280 -9.61 -0.42 5.83
N GLY A 281 -9.33 -0.04 7.07
CA GLY A 281 -8.21 0.80 7.39
C GLY A 281 -7.66 0.43 8.76
N TYR A 282 -7.21 1.43 9.52
CA TYR A 282 -6.56 1.20 10.81
C TYR A 282 -7.15 2.11 11.87
N GLU A 283 -7.08 1.61 13.09
CA GLU A 283 -7.40 2.29 14.32
C GLU A 283 -6.12 2.48 15.12
N TRP A 284 -5.92 3.66 15.68
CA TRP A 284 -4.77 3.99 16.52
C TRP A 284 -5.18 4.72 17.79
N GLU A 285 -4.41 4.52 18.86
CA GLU A 285 -4.56 5.29 20.09
C GLU A 285 -3.66 6.54 20.05
N THR A 286 -4.24 7.68 20.45
CA THR A 286 -3.61 8.99 20.40
C THR A 286 -3.89 9.77 21.67
N LEU A 287 -3.01 10.72 22.02
CA LEU A 287 -3.21 11.62 23.17
C LEU A 287 -4.08 12.84 22.84
N ARG A 288 -4.54 12.97 21.59
CA ARG A 288 -5.31 14.13 21.12
C ARG A 288 -6.42 13.68 20.19
N GLY A 289 -7.61 14.26 20.34
CA GLY A 289 -8.80 13.92 19.54
C GLY A 289 -8.87 14.61 18.18
N THR A 290 -7.84 15.33 17.76
CA THR A 290 -7.82 15.93 16.42
C THR A 290 -7.36 14.88 15.40
N PRO A 291 -8.07 14.69 14.28
CA PRO A 291 -7.69 13.76 13.22
C PRO A 291 -6.24 13.98 12.76
N GLY A 292 -5.49 12.90 12.56
CA GLY A 292 -4.10 12.99 12.13
C GLY A 292 -3.08 13.15 13.26
N SER A 293 -3.47 12.86 14.52
CA SER A 293 -2.56 13.05 15.65
C SER A 293 -1.49 11.96 15.74
N ALA A 294 -0.39 12.28 16.43
CA ALA A 294 0.68 11.33 16.74
C ALA A 294 0.17 10.13 17.54
N VAL A 295 0.62 8.95 17.13
CA VAL A 295 0.19 7.65 17.65
C VAL A 295 1.07 7.23 18.81
N ILE A 296 0.45 6.70 19.87
CA ILE A 296 1.16 6.01 20.94
C ILE A 296 1.80 4.74 20.33
N PRO A 297 3.14 4.60 20.32
CA PRO A 297 3.80 3.51 19.62
C PRO A 297 3.24 2.14 19.99
N GLY A 298 2.97 1.29 18.98
CA GLY A 298 2.46 -0.06 19.19
C GLY A 298 0.94 -0.17 19.45
N SER A 299 0.21 0.94 19.54
CA SER A 299 -1.25 0.94 19.73
C SER A 299 -2.00 1.02 18.40
N TRP A 300 -2.29 -0.14 17.80
CA TRP A 300 -3.05 -0.18 16.55
C TRP A 300 -3.92 -1.43 16.43
N GLN A 301 -4.97 -1.33 15.62
CA GLN A 301 -5.80 -2.46 15.21
C GLN A 301 -6.24 -2.30 13.75
N VAL A 302 -6.46 -3.41 13.05
CA VAL A 302 -7.13 -3.37 11.75
C VAL A 302 -8.61 -3.01 11.95
N ALA A 303 -9.10 -2.08 11.16
CA ALA A 303 -10.48 -1.61 11.15
C ALA A 303 -11.14 -2.00 9.83
N THR A 304 -11.69 -3.21 9.74
CA THR A 304 -12.47 -3.63 8.55
C THR A 304 -13.69 -2.72 8.38
N ALA A 305 -14.11 -2.46 7.14
CA ALA A 305 -15.25 -1.56 6.89
C ALA A 305 -16.52 -2.02 7.64
N GLY A 306 -16.80 -3.32 7.67
CA GLY A 306 -17.91 -3.90 8.41
C GLY A 306 -17.79 -3.74 9.94
N ARG A 307 -16.57 -3.87 10.50
CA ARG A 307 -16.33 -3.59 11.93
C ARG A 307 -16.66 -2.14 12.26
N VAL A 308 -16.22 -1.20 11.43
CA VAL A 308 -16.47 0.23 11.62
C VAL A 308 -17.96 0.54 11.46
N GLU A 309 -18.63 -0.04 10.46
CA GLU A 309 -20.07 0.07 10.25
C GLU A 309 -20.86 -0.35 11.51
N ASP A 310 -20.54 -1.53 12.07
CA ASP A 310 -21.21 -2.06 13.27
C ASP A 310 -20.85 -1.32 14.55
N MET A 311 -19.65 -0.74 14.62
CA MET A 311 -19.25 0.15 15.71
C MET A 311 -20.09 1.43 15.68
N LEU A 312 -20.22 2.08 14.51
CA LEU A 312 -20.96 3.33 14.35
C LEU A 312 -22.45 3.18 14.68
N LYS A 313 -23.06 2.02 14.41
CA LYS A 313 -24.44 1.68 14.86
C LYS A 313 -24.61 1.76 16.38
N ARG A 314 -23.52 1.58 17.15
CA ARG A 314 -23.51 1.52 18.62
C ARG A 314 -22.81 2.70 19.29
N CYS A 315 -22.26 3.63 18.53
CA CYS A 315 -21.47 4.76 19.02
C CYS A 315 -22.07 6.10 18.58
N PRO A 316 -23.14 6.58 19.23
CA PRO A 316 -23.77 7.85 18.85
C PRO A 316 -22.86 9.07 19.12
N ASP A 317 -21.91 8.94 20.06
CA ASP A 317 -20.98 10.02 20.43
C ASP A 317 -19.67 9.99 19.62
N CYS A 318 -19.51 9.04 18.69
CA CYS A 318 -18.35 8.99 17.80
C CYS A 318 -18.36 10.18 16.84
N GLN A 319 -17.28 10.98 16.85
CA GLN A 319 -17.09 12.06 15.90
C GLN A 319 -16.69 11.48 14.55
N GLN A 320 -17.62 11.50 13.60
CA GLN A 320 -17.36 11.12 12.21
C GLN A 320 -16.94 12.34 11.40
N GLY A 321 -16.04 12.13 10.44
CA GLY A 321 -15.69 13.13 9.45
C GLY A 321 -15.22 12.51 8.14
N PHE A 322 -14.93 13.36 7.17
CA PHE A 322 -14.46 12.95 5.85
C PHE A 322 -13.34 13.87 5.41
N ASP A 323 -12.17 13.29 5.14
CA ASP A 323 -11.06 14.02 4.57
C ASP A 323 -11.33 14.24 3.07
N SER A 324 -11.69 15.47 2.73
CA SER A 324 -12.03 15.84 1.35
C SER A 324 -10.85 15.78 0.37
N VAL A 325 -9.61 15.76 0.86
CA VAL A 325 -8.41 15.69 0.02
C VAL A 325 -8.01 14.24 -0.20
N ALA A 326 -7.97 13.44 0.87
CA ALA A 326 -7.72 12.00 0.79
C ALA A 326 -8.89 11.23 0.18
N GLN A 327 -10.11 11.77 0.27
CA GLN A 327 -11.38 11.10 -0.06
C GLN A 327 -11.64 9.86 0.80
N GLU A 328 -11.35 9.97 2.10
CA GLU A 328 -11.56 8.89 3.08
C GLU A 328 -12.31 9.38 4.32
N PRO A 329 -13.23 8.57 4.87
CA PRO A 329 -13.83 8.83 6.17
C PRO A 329 -12.85 8.59 7.32
N TYR A 330 -13.12 9.26 8.44
CA TYR A 330 -12.49 8.97 9.71
C TYR A 330 -13.50 9.00 10.86
N VAL A 331 -13.15 8.35 11.95
CA VAL A 331 -13.87 8.37 13.22
C VAL A 331 -12.90 8.71 14.33
N VAL A 332 -13.28 9.63 15.22
CA VAL A 332 -12.57 9.89 16.46
C VAL A 332 -13.51 9.72 17.63
N TYR A 333 -13.07 9.01 18.66
CA TYR A 333 -13.84 8.82 19.89
C TYR A 333 -12.93 8.65 21.11
N PRO A 334 -13.43 8.92 22.34
CA PRO A 334 -12.65 8.72 23.55
C PRO A 334 -12.20 7.26 23.69
N GLY A 335 -10.92 7.05 24.02
CA GLY A 335 -10.38 5.73 24.32
C GLY A 335 -10.80 5.21 25.69
N GLU A 336 -10.46 3.96 25.98
CA GLU A 336 -10.72 3.36 27.31
C GLU A 336 -9.95 4.07 28.42
N THR A 337 -8.75 4.56 28.10
CA THR A 337 -7.94 5.37 29.01
C THR A 337 -8.42 6.83 29.01
N PRO A 338 -8.77 7.43 30.17
CA PRO A 338 -9.21 8.82 30.23
C PRO A 338 -8.20 9.80 29.63
N GLY A 339 -8.68 10.67 28.74
CA GLY A 339 -7.84 11.65 28.04
C GLY A 339 -7.21 11.12 26.74
N HIS A 340 -7.34 9.83 26.44
CA HIS A 340 -6.91 9.25 25.18
C HIS A 340 -8.05 9.22 24.18
N PHE A 341 -7.68 9.07 22.92
CA PHE A 341 -8.62 9.00 21.81
C PHE A 341 -8.24 7.83 20.91
N GLN A 342 -9.25 7.15 20.40
CA GLN A 342 -9.12 6.24 19.28
C GLN A 342 -9.43 7.00 17.99
N GLN A 343 -8.55 6.86 17.00
CA GLN A 343 -8.74 7.43 15.67
C GLN A 343 -8.75 6.32 14.64
N ILE A 344 -9.80 6.25 13.84
CA ILE A 344 -9.95 5.30 12.76
C ILE A 344 -9.96 6.08 11.45
N PHE A 345 -9.09 5.73 10.52
CA PHE A 345 -9.23 6.06 9.10
C PHE A 345 -9.50 4.77 8.35
N TYR A 346 -10.50 4.77 7.47
CA TYR A 346 -11.03 3.54 6.88
C TYR A 346 -11.70 3.83 5.54
N GLU A 347 -12.13 2.77 4.86
CA GLU A 347 -12.84 2.86 3.59
C GLU A 347 -14.35 2.63 3.79
N ASN A 348 -15.17 3.32 3.01
CA ASN A 348 -16.62 3.14 2.98
C ASN A 348 -17.15 3.20 1.53
N GLU A 349 -18.48 3.22 1.35
CA GLU A 349 -19.09 3.32 0.02
C GLU A 349 -18.66 4.59 -0.74
N GLU A 350 -18.55 5.73 -0.04
CA GLU A 350 -18.19 7.03 -0.64
C GLU A 350 -16.74 7.03 -1.14
N ALA A 351 -15.81 6.55 -0.31
CA ALA A 351 -14.39 6.41 -0.67
C ALA A 351 -14.19 5.42 -1.83
N LEU A 352 -14.84 4.25 -1.78
CA LEU A 352 -14.83 3.28 -2.89
C LEU A 352 -15.35 3.90 -4.19
N ARG A 353 -16.42 4.70 -4.14
CA ARG A 353 -16.96 5.40 -5.31
C ARG A 353 -15.96 6.42 -5.87
N ALA A 354 -15.21 7.11 -5.01
CA ALA A 354 -14.14 8.01 -5.44
C ALA A 354 -13.01 7.25 -6.16
N LYS A 355 -12.63 6.05 -5.67
CA LYS A 355 -11.63 5.18 -6.31
C LYS A 355 -12.09 4.64 -7.66
N ILE A 356 -13.36 4.25 -7.78
CA ILE A 356 -13.95 3.87 -9.08
C ILE A 356 -13.87 5.05 -10.05
N THR A 357 -14.27 6.24 -9.61
CA THR A 357 -14.22 7.45 -10.44
C THR A 357 -12.79 7.76 -10.89
N LEU A 358 -11.80 7.52 -10.03
CA LEU A 358 -10.38 7.63 -10.38
C LEU A 358 -9.99 6.61 -11.46
N ALA A 359 -10.38 5.34 -11.29
CA ALA A 359 -10.11 4.29 -12.28
C ALA A 359 -10.75 4.60 -13.64
N GLU A 360 -11.98 5.15 -13.66
CA GLU A 360 -12.67 5.60 -14.87
C GLU A 360 -11.96 6.80 -15.52
N LYS A 361 -11.58 7.81 -14.72
CA LYS A 361 -10.85 9.00 -15.17
C LYS A 361 -9.58 8.64 -15.93
N TYR A 362 -8.82 7.68 -15.42
CA TYR A 362 -7.57 7.21 -16.03
C TYR A 362 -7.77 6.05 -17.02
N GLN A 363 -9.02 5.65 -17.28
CA GLN A 363 -9.37 4.56 -18.20
C GLN A 363 -8.64 3.26 -17.87
N LEU A 364 -8.51 2.94 -16.58
CA LEU A 364 -7.80 1.76 -16.08
C LEU A 364 -8.49 0.46 -16.47
N ALA A 365 -7.75 -0.65 -16.50
CA ALA A 365 -8.28 -1.98 -16.76
C ALA A 365 -9.42 -2.32 -15.80
N GLY A 366 -9.33 -1.86 -14.55
CA GLY A 366 -10.25 -2.26 -13.51
C GLY A 366 -9.89 -1.75 -12.12
N VAL A 367 -10.56 -2.33 -11.12
CA VAL A 367 -10.20 -2.20 -9.70
C VAL A 367 -10.00 -3.59 -9.09
N ALA A 368 -9.23 -3.68 -8.01
CA ALA A 368 -9.07 -4.90 -7.21
C ALA A 368 -9.41 -4.60 -5.75
N LEU A 369 -10.16 -5.48 -5.08
CA LEU A 369 -10.69 -5.27 -3.74
C LEU A 369 -9.92 -6.14 -2.74
N TRP A 370 -9.24 -5.51 -1.78
CA TRP A 370 -8.50 -6.18 -0.69
C TRP A 370 -9.11 -5.85 0.68
N ALA A 371 -9.81 -6.75 1.36
CA ALA A 371 -10.12 -8.12 0.97
C ALA A 371 -11.60 -8.43 1.19
N LEU A 372 -12.15 -9.27 0.32
CA LEU A 372 -13.52 -9.75 0.44
C LEU A 372 -13.73 -10.43 1.79
N GLY A 373 -14.83 -10.08 2.46
CA GLY A 373 -15.15 -10.42 3.84
C GLY A 373 -15.00 -9.24 4.81
N TYR A 374 -14.39 -8.13 4.39
CA TYR A 374 -14.22 -6.92 5.23
C TYR A 374 -15.28 -5.85 5.00
N GLU A 375 -16.06 -5.93 3.92
CA GLU A 375 -16.86 -4.83 3.38
C GLU A 375 -18.10 -4.41 4.19
N GLY A 376 -18.63 -5.27 5.07
CA GLY A 376 -19.94 -5.01 5.71
C GLY A 376 -21.11 -5.11 4.73
N GLU A 377 -22.23 -4.42 5.00
CA GLU A 377 -23.45 -4.57 4.19
C GLU A 377 -23.46 -3.64 2.97
N GLY A 378 -23.09 -2.38 3.16
CA GLY A 378 -23.31 -1.33 2.15
C GLY A 378 -22.13 -1.05 1.20
N MET A 379 -20.90 -1.35 1.62
CA MET A 379 -19.71 -0.83 0.97
C MET A 379 -19.60 -1.20 -0.52
N LEU A 380 -19.96 -2.42 -0.91
CA LEU A 380 -19.83 -2.89 -2.31
C LEU A 380 -20.95 -2.45 -3.24
N ALA A 381 -21.95 -1.67 -2.77
CA ALA A 381 -23.07 -1.22 -3.61
C ALA A 381 -22.66 -0.59 -4.96
N PRO A 382 -21.55 0.19 -5.07
CA PRO A 382 -21.12 0.77 -6.33
C PRO A 382 -20.61 -0.25 -7.37
N MET A 383 -20.19 -1.46 -6.95
CA MET A 383 -19.55 -2.46 -7.82
C MET A 383 -20.48 -2.98 -8.91
N THR A 384 -21.75 -3.23 -8.58
CA THR A 384 -22.73 -3.75 -9.55
C THR A 384 -22.91 -2.78 -10.73
N MET A 385 -22.93 -1.47 -10.47
CA MET A 385 -23.01 -0.46 -11.52
C MET A 385 -21.70 -0.40 -12.32
N TYR A 386 -20.56 -0.33 -11.62
CA TYR A 386 -19.25 -0.24 -12.25
C TYR A 386 -19.00 -1.43 -13.21
N LYS A 387 -19.25 -2.66 -12.76
CA LYS A 387 -19.13 -3.89 -13.55
C LYS A 387 -19.90 -3.87 -14.87
N ASN A 388 -21.03 -3.18 -14.89
CA ASN A 388 -21.91 -3.10 -16.06
C ASN A 388 -21.63 -1.89 -16.96
N THR A 389 -20.70 -1.02 -16.55
CA THR A 389 -20.27 0.11 -17.35
C THR A 389 -19.55 -0.37 -18.61
N VAL A 390 -19.85 0.27 -19.75
CA VAL A 390 -19.13 0.06 -21.01
C VAL A 390 -18.31 1.31 -21.27
N GLN A 391 -17.00 1.15 -21.29
CA GLN A 391 -16.06 2.23 -21.52
C GLN A 391 -15.55 2.17 -22.97
N TYR A 392 -15.30 3.33 -23.58
CA TYR A 392 -14.74 3.45 -24.94
C TYR A 392 -13.31 3.98 -24.86
N ARG A 393 -12.35 3.22 -25.39
CA ARG A 393 -10.91 3.53 -25.34
C ARG A 393 -10.33 4.07 -26.65
N GLY A 394 -11.16 4.24 -27.69
CA GLY A 394 -10.68 4.56 -29.04
C GLY A 394 -9.77 3.49 -29.64
N PHE A 395 -9.38 3.65 -30.90
CA PHE A 395 -8.31 2.83 -31.49
C PHE A 395 -6.97 3.39 -30.99
N GLY A 396 -6.41 2.77 -29.95
CA GLY A 396 -5.15 3.22 -29.36
C GLY A 396 -4.01 3.22 -30.37
N ILE A 397 -3.54 4.41 -30.75
CA ILE A 397 -2.17 4.61 -31.21
C ILE A 397 -1.30 4.18 -30.02
N LYS A 398 -0.53 3.09 -30.17
CA LYS A 398 0.52 2.75 -29.20
C LYS A 398 1.34 4.01 -28.98
N PRO A 399 1.47 4.55 -27.76
CA PRO A 399 2.51 5.54 -27.50
C PRO A 399 3.82 4.87 -27.91
N ALA A 400 4.44 5.35 -28.98
CA ALA A 400 5.77 4.92 -29.37
C ALA A 400 6.76 5.62 -28.43
N ILE A 401 6.73 5.29 -27.14
CA ILE A 401 7.82 5.64 -26.26
C ILE A 401 8.93 4.64 -26.58
N ARG A 402 9.99 5.11 -27.25
CA ARG A 402 11.21 4.32 -27.41
C ARG A 402 11.91 4.29 -26.06
N TYR A 403 11.81 3.16 -25.37
CA TYR A 403 12.37 2.87 -24.04
C TYR A 403 13.91 2.80 -23.98
N THR A 404 14.64 3.47 -24.88
CA THR A 404 16.10 3.37 -24.95
C THR A 404 16.83 4.33 -24.02
N GLU A 405 16.13 5.21 -23.30
CA GLU A 405 16.69 6.07 -22.25
C GLU A 405 15.76 6.08 -21.03
N ILE A 406 15.62 4.93 -20.35
CA ILE A 406 14.95 4.90 -19.04
C ILE A 406 15.98 5.38 -18.02
N GLN A 407 15.88 6.65 -17.62
CA GLN A 407 16.40 7.04 -16.31
C GLN A 407 15.53 6.35 -15.24
N PRO A 408 16.13 5.82 -14.16
CA PRO A 408 15.37 5.29 -13.04
C PRO A 408 14.30 6.30 -12.61
N ALA A 409 13.11 5.80 -12.23
CA ALA A 409 12.04 6.64 -11.71
C ALA A 409 12.63 7.58 -10.66
N SER A 410 12.77 8.85 -11.03
CA SER A 410 13.37 9.89 -10.19
C SER A 410 12.30 10.90 -9.80
N LEU A 411 11.07 10.44 -9.57
CA LEU A 411 10.08 11.29 -8.93
C LEU A 411 10.60 11.57 -7.53
N THR A 412 11.23 12.74 -7.39
CA THR A 412 11.56 13.29 -6.10
C THR A 412 10.24 13.67 -5.47
N LEU A 413 9.74 12.85 -4.55
CA LEU A 413 8.64 13.25 -3.68
C LEU A 413 9.07 14.56 -3.04
N LEU A 414 8.23 15.60 -3.09
CA LEU A 414 8.48 16.89 -2.44
C LEU A 414 7.83 16.87 -1.05
N PRO A 415 8.32 17.67 -0.07
CA PRO A 415 7.67 17.72 1.22
C PRO A 415 6.31 18.41 1.03
N PRO A 416 5.35 18.20 1.93
CA PRO A 416 4.08 18.90 1.84
C PRO A 416 4.34 20.41 1.94
N THR A 417 3.69 21.20 1.10
CA THR A 417 3.87 22.65 0.96
C THR A 417 3.33 23.43 2.16
N HIS A 418 2.43 22.81 2.94
CA HIS A 418 1.97 23.35 4.21
C HIS A 418 2.79 22.87 5.41
N ALA A 419 3.74 21.95 5.21
CA ALA A 419 4.63 21.53 6.28
C ALA A 419 5.50 22.69 6.74
N LEU A 420 5.78 22.76 8.04
CA LEU A 420 6.70 23.73 8.59
C LEU A 420 8.10 23.53 8.00
N VAL A 421 8.81 24.65 7.81
CA VAL A 421 10.21 24.65 7.40
C VAL A 421 11.02 25.20 8.57
N GLY A 422 11.92 24.37 9.09
CA GLY A 422 12.90 24.76 10.09
C GLY A 422 14.25 25.08 9.47
N SER A 423 15.21 25.39 10.31
CA SER A 423 16.61 25.52 9.90
C SER A 423 17.56 25.12 11.02
N ILE A 424 18.70 24.55 10.64
CA ILE A 424 19.87 24.49 11.52
C ILE A 424 20.38 25.94 11.62
N ALA A 425 20.14 26.60 12.76
CA ALA A 425 20.52 27.98 12.98
C ALA A 425 22.03 28.13 13.23
N THR A 426 22.58 27.23 14.05
CA THR A 426 24.01 27.15 14.36
C THR A 426 24.45 25.69 14.43
N MET A 427 25.73 25.45 14.13
CA MET A 427 26.35 24.14 14.31
C MET A 427 27.83 24.28 14.65
N SER A 428 28.36 23.32 15.39
CA SER A 428 29.78 23.18 15.71
C SER A 428 30.20 21.71 15.54
N GLY A 429 31.49 21.45 15.34
CA GLY A 429 32.02 20.11 15.09
C GLY A 429 31.42 19.45 13.83
N VAL A 430 31.37 18.12 13.83
CA VAL A 430 30.80 17.37 12.70
C VAL A 430 29.29 17.24 12.87
N VAL A 431 28.52 17.83 11.96
CA VAL A 431 27.08 17.59 11.80
C VAL A 431 26.83 16.98 10.44
N LYS A 432 25.93 15.99 10.38
CA LYS A 432 25.53 15.33 9.15
C LYS A 432 24.03 15.47 8.93
N LYS A 433 23.60 15.43 7.67
CA LYS A 433 22.21 15.44 7.26
C LYS A 433 21.97 14.30 6.27
N MET A 434 20.85 13.62 6.45
CA MET A 434 20.30 12.71 5.45
C MET A 434 19.10 13.42 4.83
N GLY A 435 19.26 13.85 3.58
CA GLY A 435 18.17 14.40 2.80
C GLY A 435 17.16 13.31 2.41
N ARG A 436 15.99 13.73 1.94
CA ARG A 436 14.87 12.83 1.59
C ARG A 436 15.16 11.85 0.46
N ARG A 437 16.27 12.05 -0.25
CA ARG A 437 16.75 11.19 -1.35
C ARG A 437 18.05 10.49 -1.04
N ASP A 438 18.68 10.85 0.08
CA ASP A 438 20.00 10.35 0.41
C ASP A 438 19.84 8.99 1.09
N GLU A 439 20.75 8.08 0.79
CA GLU A 439 20.79 6.75 1.44
C GLU A 439 21.63 6.77 2.71
N GLU A 440 22.49 7.78 2.82
CA GLU A 440 23.45 7.91 3.89
C GLU A 440 23.53 9.37 4.34
N TYR A 441 23.88 9.55 5.61
CA TYR A 441 24.17 10.85 6.19
C TYR A 441 25.41 11.48 5.56
N GLN A 442 25.25 12.68 4.99
CA GLN A 442 26.32 13.49 4.43
C GLN A 442 26.75 14.59 5.41
N VAL A 443 28.05 14.86 5.49
CA VAL A 443 28.57 15.95 6.32
C VAL A 443 28.05 17.30 5.81
N LEU A 444 27.53 18.12 6.72
CA LEU A 444 27.08 19.47 6.42
C LEU A 444 28.24 20.46 6.48
N GLU A 445 28.54 21.09 5.35
CA GLU A 445 29.55 22.15 5.24
C GLU A 445 29.06 23.51 5.77
N LYS A 446 27.73 23.71 5.79
CA LYS A 446 27.09 24.94 6.26
C LYS A 446 25.70 24.66 6.81
N THR A 447 25.20 25.59 7.62
CA THR A 447 23.82 25.62 8.07
C THR A 447 22.83 25.71 6.91
N GLY A 448 21.58 25.31 7.13
CA GLY A 448 20.58 25.26 6.08
C GLY A 448 19.19 24.85 6.56
N PRO A 449 18.22 24.83 5.63
CA PRO A 449 16.83 24.49 5.94
C PRO A 449 16.67 23.01 6.32
N LEU A 450 15.62 22.74 7.08
CA LEU A 450 15.12 21.41 7.42
C LEU A 450 13.65 21.31 7.06
N VAL A 451 13.29 20.23 6.37
CA VAL A 451 11.91 19.93 5.95
C VAL A 451 11.52 18.51 6.35
N GLN A 452 10.23 18.20 6.21
CA GLN A 452 9.66 16.89 6.54
C GLN A 452 10.37 15.78 5.76
N GLY A 453 10.60 14.64 6.41
CA GLY A 453 11.30 13.48 5.86
C GLY A 453 12.84 13.58 5.90
N GLU A 454 13.42 14.68 6.40
CA GLU A 454 14.87 14.79 6.58
C GLU A 454 15.31 14.33 7.98
N SER A 455 16.58 13.96 8.10
CA SER A 455 17.20 13.62 9.39
C SER A 455 18.55 14.30 9.56
N VAL A 456 18.96 14.54 10.81
CA VAL A 456 20.24 15.16 11.17
C VAL A 456 20.92 14.41 12.31
N VAL A 457 22.25 14.37 12.29
CA VAL A 457 23.09 13.74 13.31
C VAL A 457 24.21 14.68 13.73
N ALA A 458 24.37 14.89 15.03
CA ALA A 458 25.56 15.49 15.63
C ALA A 458 26.59 14.40 15.95
N GLY A 459 27.82 14.56 15.47
CA GLY A 459 28.93 13.65 15.78
C GLY A 459 29.41 13.77 17.23
N ALA A 460 30.50 13.08 17.55
CA ALA A 460 31.09 13.05 18.90
C ALA A 460 31.52 14.43 19.43
N ASP A 461 31.94 15.31 18.54
CA ASP A 461 32.33 16.70 18.80
C ASP A 461 31.30 17.70 18.26
N GLY A 462 30.18 17.19 17.74
CA GLY A 462 29.15 17.96 17.05
C GLY A 462 28.11 18.52 17.99
N THR A 463 27.64 19.73 17.72
CA THR A 463 26.43 20.30 18.34
C THR A 463 25.65 21.09 17.30
N MET A 464 24.33 21.22 17.48
CA MET A 464 23.51 22.04 16.61
C MET A 464 22.31 22.66 17.32
N THR A 465 21.97 23.88 16.93
CA THR A 465 20.70 24.52 17.29
C THR A 465 19.79 24.51 16.08
N ILE A 466 18.58 24.00 16.23
CA ILE A 466 17.55 23.92 15.19
C ILE A 466 16.39 24.81 15.62
N GLU A 467 15.93 25.65 14.70
CA GLU A 467 14.80 26.55 14.94
C GLU A 467 13.68 26.27 13.95
N PHE A 468 12.45 26.21 14.46
CA PHE A 468 11.25 26.43 13.68
C PHE A 468 10.71 27.80 14.07
N PRO A 469 10.81 28.81 13.19
CA PRO A 469 10.52 30.19 13.54
C PRO A 469 9.19 30.33 14.27
N THR A 470 9.24 31.03 15.40
CA THR A 470 8.10 31.27 16.32
C THR A 470 7.45 30.04 16.94
N GLN A 471 7.92 28.80 16.69
CA GLN A 471 7.28 27.58 17.20
C GLN A 471 8.11 26.92 18.29
N ILE A 472 9.33 26.47 17.96
CA ILE A 472 10.18 25.67 18.85
C ILE A 472 11.66 25.93 18.55
N LEU A 473 12.47 25.84 19.60
CA LEU A 473 13.93 25.82 19.54
C LEU A 473 14.43 24.47 20.07
N LEU A 474 15.32 23.82 19.34
CA LEU A 474 15.96 22.57 19.74
C LEU A 474 17.46 22.78 19.85
N ASN A 475 18.07 22.37 20.96
CA ASN A 475 19.52 22.33 21.12
C ASN A 475 19.94 20.88 21.23
N ALA A 476 20.66 20.39 20.23
CA ALA A 476 21.15 19.02 20.13
C ALA A 476 22.64 18.97 20.46
N ASP A 477 22.99 18.18 21.47
CA ASP A 477 24.37 17.92 21.88
C ASP A 477 25.01 16.80 21.03
N ALA A 478 26.24 16.44 21.37
CA ALA A 478 26.96 15.35 20.73
C ALA A 478 26.14 14.06 20.72
N TRP A 479 26.28 13.28 19.64
CA TRP A 479 25.56 12.02 19.38
C TRP A 479 24.05 12.15 19.18
N SER A 480 23.51 13.37 19.12
CA SER A 480 22.08 13.57 18.87
C SER A 480 21.69 13.15 17.45
N GLU A 481 20.64 12.34 17.31
CA GLU A 481 20.03 11.98 16.03
C GLU A 481 18.54 12.31 16.05
N LEU A 482 18.11 13.16 15.10
CA LEU A 482 16.74 13.61 14.94
C LEU A 482 16.22 13.34 13.53
N SER A 483 14.99 12.83 13.44
CA SER A 483 14.25 12.69 12.18
C SER A 483 12.95 13.50 12.24
N PHE A 484 12.69 14.31 11.21
CA PHE A 484 11.51 15.18 11.14
C PHE A 484 10.39 14.47 10.37
N VAL A 485 9.58 13.71 11.09
CA VAL A 485 8.66 12.71 10.50
C VAL A 485 7.40 13.36 9.95
N ASP A 486 6.77 14.20 10.75
CA ASP A 486 5.59 14.98 10.35
C ASP A 486 5.76 16.42 10.82
N LEU A 487 5.64 17.36 9.89
CA LEU A 487 5.75 18.79 10.15
C LEU A 487 4.47 19.53 9.74
N LEU A 488 3.34 18.84 9.52
CA LEU A 488 2.06 19.44 9.15
C LEU A 488 1.31 19.99 10.39
N PRO A 489 1.11 21.31 10.51
CA PRO A 489 0.34 21.86 11.63
C PRO A 489 -1.13 21.39 11.64
N PRO A 490 -1.76 21.29 12.83
CA PRO A 490 -1.23 21.64 14.15
C PRO A 490 -0.54 20.46 14.87
N HIS A 491 -0.16 19.40 14.15
CA HIS A 491 0.39 18.17 14.73
C HIS A 491 1.75 17.87 14.12
N VAL A 492 2.79 18.11 14.90
CA VAL A 492 4.16 17.87 14.47
C VAL A 492 4.77 16.75 15.29
N LEU A 493 5.58 15.93 14.63
CA LEU A 493 6.24 14.78 15.22
C LEU A 493 7.70 14.72 14.80
N ILE A 494 8.58 14.75 15.80
CA ILE A 494 10.01 14.50 15.67
C ILE A 494 10.31 13.13 16.29
N LEU A 495 11.18 12.35 15.65
CA LEU A 495 11.75 11.15 16.24
C LEU A 495 13.17 11.46 16.72
N GLN A 496 13.46 11.21 18.01
CA GLN A 496 14.80 11.25 18.55
C GLN A 496 15.33 9.84 18.75
N LYS A 497 16.41 9.51 18.06
CA LYS A 497 17.00 8.15 18.06
C LYS A 497 18.23 8.02 18.95
N GLY A 498 18.86 9.13 19.31
CA GLY A 498 20.10 9.14 20.09
C GLY A 498 20.41 10.52 20.65
N GLY A 499 21.33 10.55 21.62
CA GLY A 499 21.92 11.75 22.21
C GLY A 499 20.97 12.57 23.06
N THR A 500 21.41 13.76 23.47
CA THR A 500 20.68 14.67 24.35
C THR A 500 20.21 15.91 23.59
N VAL A 501 18.91 16.17 23.66
CA VAL A 501 18.28 17.32 22.99
C VAL A 501 17.37 18.05 23.97
N THR A 502 17.59 19.37 24.09
CA THR A 502 16.67 20.26 24.80
C THR A 502 15.67 20.85 23.81
N TYR A 503 14.37 20.74 24.13
CA TYR A 503 13.25 21.24 23.34
C TYR A 503 12.58 22.38 24.11
N ARG A 504 12.53 23.58 23.52
CA ARG A 504 11.89 24.76 24.11
C ARG A 504 10.79 25.29 23.20
N LEU A 505 9.53 25.18 23.65
CA LEU A 505 8.40 25.78 22.94
C LEU A 505 8.37 27.29 23.13
N ILE A 506 8.26 27.99 22.02
CA ILE A 506 8.16 29.46 21.97
C ILE A 506 6.69 29.89 21.97
N HIS A 507 5.82 29.14 21.28
CA HIS A 507 4.40 29.42 21.16
C HIS A 507 3.56 28.28 21.74
N LYS A 508 2.64 28.61 22.66
CA LYS A 508 1.91 27.61 23.47
C LYS A 508 0.72 26.96 22.76
N ASP A 509 0.29 27.49 21.62
CA ASP A 509 -0.94 27.01 20.96
C ASP A 509 -0.72 25.77 20.07
N MET A 510 0.53 25.34 19.87
CA MET A 510 0.88 24.16 19.06
C MET A 510 1.84 23.26 19.83
N PRO A 511 1.36 22.20 20.51
CA PRO A 511 2.24 21.27 21.19
C PRO A 511 3.02 20.44 20.18
N TRP A 512 4.20 19.99 20.61
CA TRP A 512 5.10 19.20 19.78
C TRP A 512 5.19 17.78 20.32
N SER A 513 5.01 16.82 19.42
CA SER A 513 5.19 15.41 19.73
C SER A 513 6.63 14.99 19.43
N ILE A 514 7.20 14.20 20.33
CA ILE A 514 8.54 13.66 20.24
C ILE A 514 8.41 12.15 20.47
N ARG A 515 8.74 11.34 19.47
CA ARG A 515 8.86 9.89 19.64
C ARG A 515 10.25 9.57 20.13
N VAL A 516 10.31 8.78 21.19
CA VAL A 516 11.55 8.36 21.86
C VAL A 516 11.41 6.89 22.16
N LEU A 517 12.13 6.03 21.43
CA LEU A 517 12.00 4.57 21.52
C LEU A 517 10.51 4.15 21.33
N GLY A 518 9.99 3.23 22.14
CA GLY A 518 8.58 2.85 22.19
C GLY A 518 7.65 3.82 22.92
N THR A 519 8.04 5.08 23.12
CA THR A 519 7.29 6.08 23.90
C THR A 519 6.98 7.34 23.09
N LEU A 520 5.81 7.93 23.32
CA LEU A 520 5.40 9.24 22.81
C LEU A 520 5.50 10.28 23.93
N VAL A 521 6.19 11.39 23.67
CA VAL A 521 6.25 12.56 24.57
C VAL A 521 5.55 13.71 23.87
N VAL A 522 4.58 14.34 24.51
CA VAL A 522 3.91 15.55 24.01
C VAL A 522 4.29 16.70 24.93
N LEU A 523 5.10 17.62 24.41
CA LEU A 523 5.41 18.88 25.09
C LEU A 523 4.29 19.89 24.80
N GLU A 524 3.57 20.31 25.83
CA GLU A 524 2.44 21.23 25.70
C GLU A 524 2.83 22.69 25.92
N ALA A 525 3.74 22.93 26.86
CA ALA A 525 4.29 24.25 27.12
C ALA A 525 5.65 24.12 27.81
N GLY A 526 6.50 25.13 27.60
CA GLY A 526 7.78 25.25 28.31
C GLY A 526 8.92 24.51 27.64
N GLU A 527 9.72 23.82 28.43
CA GLU A 527 11.01 23.27 28.03
C GLU A 527 11.25 21.91 28.66
N LEU A 528 11.73 20.95 27.86
CA LEU A 528 12.16 19.64 28.36
C LEU A 528 13.50 19.22 27.73
N GLU A 529 14.21 18.33 28.41
CA GLU A 529 15.40 17.67 27.91
C GLU A 529 15.11 16.17 27.72
N VAL A 530 15.46 15.64 26.55
CA VAL A 530 15.40 14.20 26.26
C VAL A 530 16.81 13.69 26.02
N SER A 531 17.21 12.64 26.70
CA SER A 531 18.46 11.91 26.44
C SER A 531 18.15 10.47 26.04
N VAL A 532 18.83 9.95 25.01
CA VAL A 532 18.64 8.58 24.48
C VAL A 532 19.99 7.89 24.34
N GLU A 533 20.12 6.72 24.96
CA GLU A 533 21.31 5.86 24.89
C GLU A 533 20.88 4.39 24.78
N GLY A 534 21.05 3.79 23.60
CA GLY A 534 20.65 2.41 23.34
C GLY A 534 19.13 2.23 23.53
N SER A 535 18.74 1.29 24.40
CA SER A 535 17.35 1.01 24.75
C SER A 535 16.84 1.83 25.96
N GLN A 536 17.63 2.81 26.42
CA GLN A 536 17.26 3.66 27.56
C GLN A 536 17.05 5.11 27.11
N ALA A 537 16.08 5.78 27.71
CA ALA A 537 15.91 7.21 27.55
C ALA A 537 15.49 7.89 28.86
N THR A 538 15.81 9.17 28.98
CA THR A 538 15.31 10.03 30.06
C THR A 538 14.62 11.25 29.48
N VAL A 539 13.47 11.62 30.04
CA VAL A 539 12.73 12.83 29.70
C VAL A 539 12.60 13.66 30.98
N THR A 540 13.29 14.79 31.04
CA THR A 540 13.26 15.70 32.19
C THR A 540 12.51 16.96 31.81
N LEU A 541 11.41 17.25 32.50
CA LEU A 541 10.65 18.48 32.28
C LEU A 541 11.31 19.63 33.04
N ILE A 542 11.86 20.61 32.32
CA ILE A 542 12.55 21.77 32.90
C ILE A 542 11.55 22.84 33.32
N GLU A 543 10.56 23.13 32.48
CA GLU A 543 9.50 24.10 32.73
C GLU A 543 8.23 23.67 31.98
N GLY A 544 7.05 23.92 32.57
CA GLY A 544 5.78 23.86 31.86
C GLY A 544 5.03 22.53 32.01
N LYS A 545 4.62 21.91 30.90
CA LYS A 545 3.79 20.69 30.93
C LYS A 545 4.15 19.75 29.78
N ALA A 546 4.33 18.47 30.11
CA ALA A 546 4.52 17.40 29.15
C ALA A 546 3.73 16.15 29.56
N ILE A 547 3.30 15.38 28.57
CA ILE A 547 2.60 14.11 28.76
C ILE A 547 3.40 13.02 28.07
N ILE A 548 3.56 11.89 28.75
CA ILE A 548 4.20 10.69 28.20
C ILE A 548 3.13 9.63 27.98
N GLY A 549 3.08 9.02 26.81
CA GLY A 549 2.26 7.84 26.50
C GLY A 549 3.13 6.66 26.07
N SER A 550 2.90 5.48 26.65
CA SER A 550 3.65 4.25 26.36
C SER A 550 2.75 3.03 26.40
N ILE A 551 3.19 1.94 25.76
CA ILE A 551 2.56 0.61 25.86
C ILE A 551 3.51 -0.36 26.55
N ASP A 552 3.00 -1.13 27.51
CA ASP A 552 3.80 -2.12 28.24
C ASP A 552 3.91 -3.47 27.49
N ALA A 553 4.52 -4.48 28.13
CA ALA A 553 4.70 -5.80 27.55
C ALA A 553 3.40 -6.59 27.42
N GLU A 554 2.38 -6.20 28.19
CA GLU A 554 1.04 -6.77 28.22
C GLU A 554 0.07 -6.07 27.26
N ASN A 555 0.56 -5.13 26.45
CA ASN A 555 -0.20 -4.27 25.54
C ASN A 555 -1.20 -3.33 26.26
N VAL A 556 -0.89 -2.96 27.51
CA VAL A 556 -1.66 -1.95 28.25
C VAL A 556 -1.03 -0.59 28.02
N THR A 557 -1.84 0.35 27.54
CA THR A 557 -1.40 1.73 27.33
C THR A 557 -1.47 2.51 28.64
N SER A 558 -0.42 3.27 28.96
CA SER A 558 -0.31 4.13 30.15
C SER A 558 0.09 5.54 29.78
N THR A 559 -0.36 6.52 30.57
CA THR A 559 0.11 7.91 30.50
C THR A 559 0.65 8.45 31.81
N TYR A 560 1.62 9.34 31.68
CA TYR A 560 2.25 10.02 32.79
C TYR A 560 2.29 11.53 32.50
N ASP A 561 1.62 12.32 33.34
CA ASP A 561 1.83 13.76 33.37
C ASP A 561 3.17 14.05 34.06
N LEU A 562 4.09 14.72 33.36
CA LEU A 562 5.32 15.22 33.96
C LEU A 562 5.09 16.60 34.56
N GLN A 563 5.55 16.78 35.79
CA GLN A 563 5.62 18.07 36.47
C GLN A 563 7.03 18.65 36.38
N GLU A 564 7.13 19.96 36.58
CA GLU A 564 8.39 20.69 36.54
C GLU A 564 9.42 20.06 37.50
N GLY A 565 10.61 19.79 36.98
CA GLY A 565 11.71 19.14 37.69
C GLY A 565 11.65 17.61 37.75
N GLN A 566 10.56 16.98 37.28
CA GLN A 566 10.46 15.51 37.24
C GLN A 566 11.21 14.92 36.05
N THR A 567 11.72 13.70 36.25
CA THR A 567 12.37 12.91 35.19
C THR A 567 11.65 11.58 35.01
N ALA A 568 11.20 11.31 33.79
CA ALA A 568 10.81 9.99 33.37
C ALA A 568 12.04 9.21 32.89
N ARG A 569 12.19 7.96 33.34
CA ARG A 569 13.15 6.99 32.82
C ARG A 569 12.41 5.91 32.05
N ILE A 570 12.81 5.71 30.81
CA ILE A 570 12.22 4.79 29.83
C ILE A 570 13.22 3.68 29.58
N ASN A 571 12.75 2.44 29.65
CA ASN A 571 13.49 1.24 29.26
C ASN A 571 12.67 0.49 28.22
N ASP A 572 13.13 0.52 26.97
CA ASP A 572 12.41 -0.03 25.83
C ASP A 572 12.41 -1.56 25.81
N ASP A 573 13.53 -2.19 26.18
CA ASP A 573 13.65 -3.64 26.26
C ASP A 573 12.68 -4.24 27.28
N ALA A 574 12.53 -3.56 28.42
CA ALA A 574 11.60 -3.94 29.48
C ALA A 574 10.19 -3.39 29.25
N LYS A 575 10.00 -2.49 28.27
CA LYS A 575 8.77 -1.71 28.06
C LYS A 575 8.24 -1.05 29.33
N THR A 576 9.11 -0.35 30.06
CA THR A 576 8.74 0.32 31.33
C THR A 576 9.05 1.81 31.33
N VAL A 577 8.21 2.57 32.05
CA VAL A 577 8.39 3.99 32.33
C VAL A 577 8.30 4.22 33.84
N SER A 578 9.25 4.96 34.41
CA SER A 578 9.26 5.34 35.84
C SER A 578 9.50 6.83 36.02
N ILE A 579 8.70 7.49 36.86
CA ILE A 579 8.78 8.93 37.13
C ILE A 579 9.47 9.17 38.47
N HIS A 580 10.43 10.10 38.50
CA HIS A 580 11.23 10.47 39.68
C HIS A 580 11.15 11.96 39.99
#